data_AF-A0A7C5RJD5-F1
#
_entry.id   AF-A0A7C5RJD5-F1
#
_cell.length_a   1.000
_cell.length_b   1.000
_cell.length_c   1.000
_cell.angle_alpha   90.00
_cell.angle_beta   90.00
_cell.angle_gamma   90.00
#
_symmetry.space_group_name_H-M   'P 1'
#
loop_
_entity.id
_entity.type
_entity.pdbx_description
1 polymer ?
#
loop_
_entity_poly.entity_id
_entity_poly.type
_entity_poly.pdbx_seq_one_letter_code
_entity_poly.pdbx_strand_id
1 'polypeptide(L)'
;MKSMLTIVVGLTAYIVGTYFVTKVKMLEFAKVIQCSVLIVLGLTFNNPLLVAGLTDLFLLMRFLYVPIRRDTLEDIKEFVFAKLILKSKTYLMLVLTGGTFLGLSLPAIKNYPTSISVITSITIWLIYLVEKSNWKSFTQRFNKRLERFGDPLEALKDTYESMVLFSPVDGGELIRNRLEMRKNKLNNSKKA
;
A
#
# COMPACT_ATOMS: atom_id res chain seq x y z
N MET A 1 -6.90 10.89 32.22
CA MET A 1 -7.78 10.16 31.28
C MET A 1 -7.84 10.93 29.98
N LYS A 2 -7.54 10.32 28.82
CA LYS A 2 -7.89 10.94 27.55
C LYS A 2 -9.42 10.93 27.44
N SER A 3 -9.98 12.05 27.02
CA SER A 3 -11.40 12.13 26.70
C SER A 3 -11.73 11.09 25.64
N MET A 4 -12.86 10.40 25.80
CA MET A 4 -13.41 9.49 24.79
C MET A 4 -13.45 10.16 23.40
N LEU A 5 -13.66 11.48 23.38
CA LEU A 5 -13.61 12.32 22.18
C LEU A 5 -12.27 12.20 21.44
N THR A 6 -11.13 12.25 22.15
CA THR A 6 -9.79 12.19 21.53
C THR A 6 -9.56 10.85 20.84
N ILE A 7 -10.04 9.76 21.45
CA ILE A 7 -9.93 8.41 20.89
C ILE A 7 -10.78 8.30 19.62
N VAL A 8 -12.03 8.80 19.66
CA VAL A 8 -12.94 8.79 18.51
C VAL A 8 -12.39 9.61 17.35
N VAL A 9 -11.87 10.81 17.62
CA VAL A 9 -11.26 11.66 16.59
C VAL A 9 -10.04 10.98 15.95
N GLY A 10 -9.15 10.41 16.75
CA GLY A 10 -7.97 9.72 16.23
C GLY A 10 -8.28 8.45 15.43
N LEU A 11 -9.26 7.65 15.87
CA LEU A 11 -9.75 6.50 15.10
C LEU A 11 -10.38 6.93 13.78
N THR A 12 -11.18 8.00 13.81
CA THR A 12 -11.81 8.54 12.60
C THR A 12 -10.75 9.00 11.61
N ALA A 13 -9.75 9.75 12.07
CA ALA A 13 -8.62 10.19 11.24
C ALA A 13 -7.84 9.01 10.67
N TYR A 14 -7.63 7.94 11.45
CA TYR A 14 -6.99 6.72 10.98
C TYR A 14 -7.79 6.01 9.88
N ILE A 15 -9.10 5.82 10.08
CA ILE A 15 -9.97 5.15 9.11
C ILE A 15 -10.05 5.96 7.81
N VAL A 16 -10.32 7.26 7.94
CA VAL A 16 -10.41 8.19 6.79
C VAL A 16 -9.08 8.27 6.06
N GLY A 17 -7.97 8.37 6.80
CA GLY A 17 -6.63 8.35 6.26
C GLY A 17 -6.33 7.07 5.48
N THR A 18 -6.69 5.91 6.03
CA THR A 18 -6.55 4.59 5.36
C THR A 18 -7.32 4.57 4.06
N TYR A 19 -8.57 5.05 4.08
CA TYR A 19 -9.38 5.15 2.88
C TYR A 19 -8.70 6.02 1.81
N PHE A 20 -8.22 7.22 2.15
CA PHE A 20 -7.57 8.10 1.19
C PHE A 20 -6.26 7.52 0.66
N VAL A 21 -5.43 6.90 1.50
CA VAL A 21 -4.16 6.27 1.07
C VAL A 21 -4.39 5.21 -0.02
N THR A 22 -5.48 4.46 0.06
CA THR A 22 -5.83 3.45 -0.96
C THR A 22 -6.40 4.03 -2.25
N LYS A 23 -6.94 5.26 -2.20
CA LYS A 23 -7.62 5.90 -3.35
C LYS A 23 -6.73 6.86 -4.13
N VAL A 24 -5.74 7.45 -3.49
CA VAL A 24 -4.89 8.47 -4.10
C VAL A 24 -3.94 7.82 -5.11
N LYS A 25 -4.01 8.31 -6.36
CA LYS A 25 -3.18 7.79 -7.46
C LYS A 25 -1.69 8.10 -7.25
N MET A 26 -1.38 9.34 -6.90
CA MET A 26 0.00 9.80 -6.75
C MET A 26 0.62 9.22 -5.48
N LEU A 27 1.79 8.59 -5.64
CA LEU A 27 2.44 7.89 -4.54
C LEU A 27 2.92 8.88 -3.47
N GLU A 28 3.42 10.04 -3.89
CA GLU A 28 3.92 11.12 -3.04
C GLU A 28 2.83 11.64 -2.09
N PHE A 29 1.64 11.93 -2.63
CA PHE A 29 0.51 12.41 -1.83
C PHE A 29 0.04 11.38 -0.82
N ALA A 30 0.03 10.10 -1.18
CA ALA A 30 -0.32 9.05 -0.23
C ALA A 30 0.71 8.95 0.91
N LYS A 31 2.00 9.21 0.65
CA LYS A 31 3.03 9.23 1.69
C LYS A 31 2.86 10.40 2.64
N VAL A 32 2.48 11.58 2.14
CA VAL A 32 2.12 12.72 2.99
C VAL A 32 0.94 12.37 3.90
N ILE A 33 -0.10 11.73 3.35
CA ILE A 33 -1.25 11.27 4.16
C ILE A 33 -0.80 10.23 5.19
N GLN A 34 0.07 9.28 4.79
CA GLN A 34 0.61 8.30 5.71
C GLN A 34 1.35 8.96 6.89
N CYS A 35 2.20 9.97 6.63
CA CYS A 35 2.89 10.71 7.69
C CYS A 35 1.91 11.35 8.67
N SER A 36 0.94 12.10 8.15
CA SER A 36 -0.05 12.80 8.99
C SER A 36 -0.86 11.84 9.85
N VAL A 37 -1.29 10.72 9.29
CA VAL A 37 -2.09 9.72 10.01
C VAL A 37 -1.27 9.04 11.11
N LEU A 38 -0.01 8.69 10.86
CA LEU A 38 0.86 8.09 11.88
C LEU A 38 1.15 9.05 13.04
N ILE A 39 1.35 10.34 12.75
CA ILE A 39 1.49 11.38 13.77
C ILE A 39 0.23 11.44 14.65
N VAL A 40 -0.96 11.48 14.03
CA VAL A 40 -2.24 11.47 14.76
C VAL A 40 -2.42 10.20 15.58
N LEU A 41 -2.01 9.05 15.04
CA LEU A 41 -2.03 7.76 15.73
C LEU A 41 -1.19 7.79 17.03
N GLY A 42 0.05 8.27 16.94
CA GLY A 42 0.96 8.42 18.09
C GLY A 42 0.47 9.43 19.14
N LEU A 43 -0.17 10.51 18.71
CA LEU A 43 -0.80 11.46 19.61
C LEU A 43 -2.02 10.85 20.31
N THR A 44 -2.81 10.02 19.62
CA THR A 44 -4.07 9.47 20.11
C THR A 44 -3.89 8.31 21.08
N PHE A 45 -2.99 7.38 20.79
CA PHE A 45 -2.83 6.17 21.60
C PHE A 45 -1.56 6.23 22.46
N ASN A 46 -1.59 5.54 23.60
CA ASN A 46 -0.44 5.42 24.49
C ASN A 46 0.12 4.00 24.54
N ASN A 47 -0.65 2.99 24.12
CA ASN A 47 -0.20 1.59 24.09
C ASN A 47 0.71 1.38 22.88
N PRO A 48 2.03 1.15 23.06
CA PRO A 48 2.97 1.06 21.94
C PRO A 48 2.72 -0.15 21.04
N LEU A 49 2.27 -1.28 21.60
CA LEU A 49 1.99 -2.50 20.84
C LEU A 49 0.79 -2.33 19.92
N LEU A 50 -0.27 -1.68 20.41
CA LEU A 50 -1.43 -1.33 19.59
C LEU A 50 -1.03 -0.39 18.43
N VAL A 51 -0.21 0.61 18.73
CA VAL A 51 0.25 1.59 17.73
C VAL A 51 1.14 0.92 16.69
N ALA A 52 2.03 0.01 17.09
CA ALA A 52 2.82 -0.82 16.17
C ALA A 52 1.94 -1.63 15.22
N GLY A 53 0.98 -2.40 15.76
CA GLY A 53 0.08 -3.21 14.93
C GLY A 53 -0.75 -2.37 13.94
N LEU A 54 -1.28 -1.22 14.39
CA LEU A 54 -2.02 -0.30 13.52
C LEU A 54 -1.10 0.37 12.48
N THR A 55 0.15 0.68 12.84
CA THR A 55 1.14 1.25 11.91
C THR A 55 1.46 0.27 10.78
N ASP A 56 1.76 -1.00 11.12
CA ASP A 56 2.09 -2.02 10.12
C ASP A 56 0.91 -2.30 9.19
N LEU A 57 -0.29 -2.46 9.74
CA LEU A 57 -1.50 -2.65 8.96
C LEU A 57 -1.73 -1.47 8.00
N PHE A 58 -1.59 -0.24 8.49
CA PHE A 58 -1.80 0.97 7.71
C PHE A 58 -0.79 1.14 6.57
N LEU A 59 0.49 0.83 6.83
CA LEU A 59 1.54 0.91 5.82
C LEU A 59 1.32 -0.11 4.69
N LEU A 60 0.86 -1.32 5.01
CA LEU A 60 0.56 -2.38 4.02
C LEU A 60 -0.75 -2.15 3.26
N MET A 61 -1.67 -1.37 3.82
CA MET A 61 -3.07 -1.35 3.38
C MET A 61 -3.25 -0.93 1.92
N ARG A 62 -2.37 -0.08 1.40
CA ARG A 62 -2.38 0.36 0.00
C ARG A 62 -2.26 -0.82 -0.98
N PHE A 63 -1.47 -1.84 -0.65
CA PHE A 63 -1.25 -2.98 -1.53
C PHE A 63 -2.13 -4.18 -1.16
N LEU A 64 -2.63 -4.25 0.07
CA LEU A 64 -3.65 -5.23 0.46
C LEU A 64 -4.97 -4.97 -0.26
N TYR A 65 -5.35 -3.69 -0.40
CA TYR A 65 -6.59 -3.29 -1.07
C TYR A 65 -6.34 -2.35 -2.26
N VAL A 66 -6.50 -2.87 -3.48
CA VAL A 66 -6.39 -2.12 -4.73
C VAL A 66 -7.78 -1.84 -5.32
N PRO A 67 -8.26 -0.58 -5.31
CA PRO A 67 -9.58 -0.26 -5.85
C PRO A 67 -9.64 -0.48 -7.37
N ILE A 68 -10.78 -0.95 -7.87
CA ILE A 68 -11.01 -1.14 -9.32
C ILE A 68 -11.00 0.21 -10.04
N ARG A 69 -10.07 0.40 -10.99
CA ARG A 69 -9.96 1.62 -11.81
C ARG A 69 -10.86 1.60 -13.06
N ARG A 70 -10.99 2.76 -13.70
CA ARG A 70 -11.73 2.93 -14.96
C ARG A 70 -10.97 2.42 -16.18
N ASP A 71 -9.66 2.58 -16.22
CA ASP A 71 -8.82 1.97 -17.26
C ASP A 71 -8.58 0.49 -16.92
N THR A 72 -8.71 -0.41 -17.90
CA THR A 72 -8.58 -1.85 -17.67
C THR A 72 -7.12 -2.26 -17.51
N LEU A 73 -6.25 -1.75 -18.37
CA LEU A 73 -4.84 -2.13 -18.36
C LEU A 73 -4.14 -1.56 -17.12
N GLU A 74 -4.39 -0.30 -16.77
CA GLU A 74 -3.86 0.35 -15.58
C GLU A 74 -4.33 -0.34 -14.29
N ASP A 75 -5.60 -0.78 -14.24
CA ASP A 75 -6.15 -1.54 -13.12
C ASP A 75 -5.43 -2.87 -12.90
N ILE A 76 -5.30 -3.67 -13.96
CA ILE A 76 -4.65 -4.99 -13.89
C ILE A 76 -3.18 -4.80 -13.58
N LYS A 77 -2.52 -3.82 -14.22
CA LYS A 77 -1.11 -3.49 -13.99
C LYS A 77 -0.84 -3.13 -12.52
N GLU A 78 -1.65 -2.25 -11.93
CA GLU A 78 -1.51 -1.87 -10.52
C GLU A 78 -1.83 -3.04 -9.58
N PHE A 79 -2.87 -3.82 -9.90
CA PHE A 79 -3.24 -5.00 -9.12
C PHE A 79 -2.14 -6.06 -9.11
N VAL A 80 -1.58 -6.40 -10.27
CA VAL A 80 -0.47 -7.36 -10.42
C VAL A 80 0.75 -6.86 -9.64
N PHE A 81 1.09 -5.58 -9.77
CA PHE A 81 2.19 -5.01 -9.01
C PHE A 81 1.96 -5.05 -7.50
N ALA A 82 0.75 -4.76 -7.02
CA ALA A 82 0.43 -4.83 -5.61
C ALA A 82 0.60 -6.25 -5.04
N LYS A 83 0.26 -7.28 -5.82
CA LYS A 83 0.51 -8.67 -5.44
C LYS A 83 1.98 -9.04 -5.48
N LEU A 84 2.74 -8.48 -6.41
CA LEU A 84 4.18 -8.69 -6.53
C LEU A 84 4.96 -8.02 -5.40
N ILE A 85 4.65 -6.76 -5.07
CA ILE A 85 5.37 -6.02 -4.02
C ILE A 85 5.13 -6.64 -2.63
N LEU A 86 3.94 -7.19 -2.38
CA LEU A 86 3.64 -7.98 -1.18
C LEU A 86 4.39 -9.32 -1.11
N LYS A 87 5.12 -9.71 -2.15
CA LYS A 87 6.05 -10.86 -2.14
C LYS A 87 7.52 -10.42 -2.08
N SER A 88 7.80 -9.13 -2.18
CA SER A 88 9.14 -8.60 -2.10
C SER A 88 9.63 -8.64 -0.65
N LYS A 89 10.59 -9.53 -0.36
CA LYS A 89 11.22 -9.66 0.96
C LYS A 89 11.77 -8.33 1.45
N THR A 90 12.41 -7.57 0.57
CA THR A 90 12.97 -6.25 0.91
C THR A 90 11.89 -5.25 1.32
N TYR A 91 10.78 -5.20 0.56
CA TYR A 91 9.67 -4.31 0.89
C TYR A 91 9.02 -4.71 2.21
N LEU A 92 8.66 -5.99 2.37
CA LEU A 92 8.02 -6.48 3.59
C LEU A 92 8.92 -6.30 4.82
N MET A 93 10.22 -6.60 4.71
CA MET A 93 11.16 -6.40 5.81
C MET A 93 11.24 -4.93 6.20
N LEU A 94 11.33 -4.01 5.23
CA LEU A 94 11.36 -2.57 5.50
C LEU A 94 10.06 -2.09 6.15
N VAL A 95 8.91 -2.52 5.64
CA VAL A 95 7.60 -2.09 6.15
C VAL A 95 7.32 -2.65 7.53
N LEU A 96 7.55 -3.95 7.76
CA LEU A 96 7.28 -4.57 9.06
C LEU A 96 8.31 -4.14 10.10
N THR A 97 9.60 -4.16 9.78
CA THR A 97 10.63 -3.76 10.74
C THR A 97 10.56 -2.25 10.99
N GLY A 98 10.58 -1.45 9.93
CA GLY A 98 10.50 0.00 10.03
C GLY A 98 9.16 0.48 10.61
N GLY A 99 8.06 -0.18 10.26
CA GLY A 99 6.73 0.11 10.78
C GLY A 99 6.57 -0.28 12.25
N THR A 100 7.04 -1.45 12.68
CA THR A 100 7.02 -1.86 14.09
C THR A 100 7.87 -0.91 14.93
N PHE A 101 9.12 -0.63 14.54
CA PHE A 101 9.98 0.31 15.29
C PHE A 101 9.36 1.72 15.35
N LEU A 102 8.84 2.19 14.22
CA LEU A 102 8.15 3.48 14.16
C LEU A 102 6.95 3.48 15.10
N GLY A 103 6.07 2.48 15.02
CA GLY A 103 4.87 2.39 15.83
C GLY A 103 5.13 2.24 17.33
N LEU A 104 6.21 1.56 17.73
CA LEU A 104 6.66 1.55 19.12
C LEU A 104 7.13 2.93 19.59
N SER A 105 7.74 3.72 18.70
CA SER A 105 8.25 5.07 19.00
C SER A 105 7.19 6.18 18.92
N LEU A 106 6.15 6.01 18.11
CA LEU A 106 5.12 7.02 17.84
C LEU A 106 4.44 7.58 19.10
N PRO A 107 4.11 6.80 20.16
CA PRO A 107 3.52 7.34 21.39
C PRO A 107 4.38 8.41 22.07
N ALA A 108 5.71 8.35 21.88
CA ALA A 108 6.67 9.29 22.45
C ALA A 108 6.66 10.68 21.79
N ILE A 109 5.90 10.86 20.69
CA ILE A 109 5.73 12.15 20.01
C ILE A 109 5.21 13.25 20.94
N LYS A 110 4.52 12.90 22.03
CA LYS A 110 4.03 13.84 23.05
C LYS A 110 5.18 14.53 23.80
N ASN A 111 6.29 13.82 23.98
CA ASN A 111 7.46 14.28 24.70
C ASN A 111 8.55 14.78 23.73
N TYR A 112 8.63 14.19 22.54
CA TYR A 112 9.66 14.49 21.53
C TYR A 112 9.04 14.75 20.15
N PRO A 113 8.22 15.82 19.99
CA PRO A 113 7.42 16.03 18.80
C PRO A 113 8.27 16.18 17.54
N THR A 114 9.35 16.96 17.60
CA THR A 114 10.22 17.23 16.46
C THR A 114 10.95 15.97 16.01
N SER A 115 11.64 15.28 16.93
CA SER A 115 12.46 14.11 16.61
C SER A 115 11.62 12.97 16.04
N ILE A 116 10.47 12.67 16.66
CA ILE A 116 9.59 11.59 16.19
C ILE A 116 8.96 11.95 14.84
N SER A 117 8.58 13.20 14.60
CA SER A 117 8.04 13.63 13.30
C SER A 117 9.07 13.52 12.17
N VAL A 118 10.33 13.86 12.44
CA VAL A 118 11.44 13.72 11.48
C VAL A 118 11.68 12.23 11.17
N ILE A 119 11.78 11.37 12.19
CA ILE A 119 11.97 9.93 12.02
C ILE A 119 10.81 9.32 11.23
N THR A 120 9.57 9.69 11.56
CA THR A 120 8.35 9.25 10.84
C THR A 120 8.46 9.58 9.35
N SER A 121 8.84 10.82 9.04
CA SER A 121 8.96 11.30 7.66
C SER A 121 10.07 10.58 6.90
N ILE A 122 11.23 10.35 7.52
CA ILE A 122 12.36 9.63 6.92
C ILE A 122 11.96 8.19 6.63
N THR A 123 11.37 7.48 7.59
CA THR A 123 10.95 6.08 7.43
C THR A 123 9.94 5.94 6.28
N ILE A 124 8.94 6.83 6.23
CA ILE A 124 7.94 6.81 5.14
C ILE A 124 8.60 7.12 3.78
N TRP A 125 9.57 8.05 3.74
CA TRP A 125 10.32 8.32 2.51
C TRP A 125 11.16 7.14 2.04
N LEU A 126 11.81 6.40 2.96
CA LEU A 126 12.53 5.19 2.60
C LEU A 126 11.59 4.13 1.99
N ILE A 127 10.40 3.95 2.58
CA ILE A 127 9.37 3.06 2.03
C ILE A 127 8.95 3.53 0.63
N TYR A 128 8.73 4.83 0.42
CA TYR A 128 8.43 5.39 -0.89
C TYR A 128 9.51 5.09 -1.92
N LEU A 129 10.79 5.26 -1.58
CA LEU A 129 11.89 5.02 -2.52
C LEU A 129 11.92 3.57 -2.98
N VAL A 130 11.68 2.63 -2.06
CA VAL A 130 11.57 1.20 -2.39
C VAL A 130 10.36 0.95 -3.29
N GLU A 131 9.19 1.47 -2.96
CA GLU A 131 7.97 1.31 -3.77
C GLU A 131 8.16 1.88 -5.18
N LYS A 132 8.72 3.10 -5.30
CA LYS A 132 8.99 3.76 -6.58
C LYS A 132 10.01 3.00 -7.42
N SER A 133 11.08 2.52 -6.79
CA SER A 133 12.11 1.71 -7.45
C SER A 133 11.52 0.41 -8.01
N ASN A 134 10.72 -0.30 -7.20
CA ASN A 134 10.05 -1.53 -7.62
C ASN A 134 9.05 -1.27 -8.75
N TRP A 135 8.26 -0.19 -8.67
CA TRP A 135 7.31 0.17 -9.73
C TRP A 135 8.01 0.50 -11.05
N LYS A 136 9.14 1.21 -10.99
CA LYS A 136 9.95 1.54 -12.17
C LYS A 136 10.52 0.27 -12.81
N SER A 137 11.12 -0.62 -12.02
CA SER A 137 11.63 -1.92 -12.49
C SER A 137 10.52 -2.77 -13.13
N PHE A 138 9.36 -2.86 -12.48
CA PHE A 138 8.20 -3.58 -13.00
C PHE A 138 7.72 -2.99 -14.34
N THR A 139 7.58 -1.67 -14.44
CA THR A 139 7.14 -1.01 -15.67
C THR A 139 8.13 -1.18 -16.81
N GLN A 140 9.44 -1.08 -16.55
CA GLN A 140 10.47 -1.31 -17.58
C GLN A 140 10.42 -2.73 -18.13
N ARG A 141 10.28 -3.72 -17.24
CA ARG A 141 10.14 -5.13 -17.61
C ARG A 141 8.86 -5.40 -18.40
N PHE A 142 7.74 -4.81 -17.99
CA PHE A 142 6.46 -4.90 -18.69
C PHE A 142 6.57 -4.31 -20.10
N ASN A 143 7.11 -3.10 -20.25
CA ASN A 143 7.23 -2.45 -21.56
C ASN A 143 8.10 -3.27 -22.53
N LYS A 144 9.25 -3.78 -22.06
CA LYS A 144 10.12 -4.65 -22.88
C LYS A 144 9.42 -5.92 -23.36
N ARG A 145 8.51 -6.47 -22.55
CA ARG A 145 7.72 -7.65 -22.93
C ARG A 145 6.57 -7.30 -23.85
N LEU A 146 5.92 -6.17 -23.63
CA LEU A 146 4.88 -5.66 -24.51
C LEU A 146 5.41 -5.47 -25.93
N GLU A 147 6.64 -4.94 -26.07
CA GLU A 147 7.34 -4.83 -27.36
C GLU A 147 7.59 -6.19 -28.03
N ARG A 148 7.77 -7.26 -27.24
CA ARG A 148 8.06 -8.61 -27.74
C ARG A 148 6.80 -9.40 -28.11
N PHE A 149 5.76 -9.33 -27.29
CA PHE A 149 4.55 -10.16 -27.42
C PHE A 149 3.38 -9.45 -28.11
N GLY A 150 3.34 -8.12 -28.09
CA GLY A 150 2.22 -7.33 -28.61
C GLY A 150 0.94 -7.38 -27.76
N ASP A 151 0.73 -8.44 -26.95
CA ASP A 151 -0.40 -8.58 -26.03
C ASP A 151 -0.07 -8.05 -24.62
N PRO A 152 -0.79 -7.02 -24.12
CA PRO A 152 -0.61 -6.51 -22.76
C PRO A 152 -0.88 -7.51 -21.64
N LEU A 153 -1.81 -8.46 -21.83
CA LEU A 153 -2.14 -9.43 -20.78
C LEU A 153 -1.05 -10.49 -20.65
N GLU A 154 -0.56 -11.02 -21.77
CA GLU A 154 0.56 -11.97 -21.76
C GLU A 154 1.85 -11.30 -21.26
N ALA A 155 2.09 -10.03 -21.64
CA ALA A 155 3.23 -9.27 -21.12
C ALA A 155 3.15 -9.05 -19.59
N LEU A 156 1.95 -8.87 -19.03
CA LEU A 156 1.75 -8.75 -17.58
C LEU A 156 1.97 -10.08 -16.86
N LYS A 157 1.46 -11.18 -17.42
CA LYS A 157 1.64 -12.54 -16.90
C LYS A 157 3.13 -12.90 -16.84
N ASP A 158 3.84 -12.79 -17.95
CA ASP A 158 5.29 -13.08 -18.02
C ASP A 158 6.09 -12.12 -17.12
N THR A 159 5.63 -10.88 -16.96
CA THR A 159 6.24 -9.95 -16.00
C THR A 159 6.12 -10.44 -14.57
N TYR A 160 4.93 -10.84 -14.16
CA TYR A 160 4.69 -11.35 -12.82
C TYR A 160 5.48 -12.63 -12.54
N GLU A 161 5.41 -13.61 -13.44
CA GLU A 161 6.10 -14.90 -13.29
C GLU A 161 7.62 -14.75 -13.20
N SER A 162 8.20 -13.86 -14.01
CA SER A 162 9.65 -13.60 -13.97
C SER A 162 10.16 -12.89 -12.72
N MET A 163 9.27 -12.24 -11.97
CA MET A 163 9.62 -11.48 -10.77
C MET A 163 9.29 -12.26 -9.49
N VAL A 164 8.54 -13.36 -9.59
CA VAL A 164 8.15 -14.21 -8.47
C VAL A 164 8.68 -15.63 -8.72
N LEU A 165 9.84 -15.94 -8.14
CA LEU A 165 10.52 -17.25 -8.29
C LEU A 165 9.64 -18.46 -7.91
N PHE A 166 8.73 -18.30 -6.96
CA PHE A 166 7.80 -19.35 -6.54
C PHE A 166 6.44 -18.73 -6.19
N SER A 167 5.51 -18.73 -7.14
CA SER A 167 4.12 -18.30 -6.90
C SER A 167 3.22 -19.54 -6.86
N PRO A 168 2.46 -19.77 -5.77
CA PRO A 168 1.44 -20.82 -5.76
C PRO A 168 0.23 -20.48 -6.66
N VAL A 169 0.13 -19.22 -7.11
CA VAL A 169 -0.94 -18.73 -7.99
C VAL A 169 -0.33 -18.36 -9.34
N ASP A 170 -0.87 -18.92 -10.42
CA ASP A 170 -0.51 -18.60 -11.80
C ASP A 170 -0.78 -17.11 -12.09
N GLY A 171 0.14 -16.45 -12.81
CA GLY A 171 -0.05 -15.07 -13.24
C GLY A 171 -1.30 -14.91 -14.12
N GLY A 172 -1.61 -15.92 -14.94
CA GLY A 172 -2.83 -15.96 -15.75
C GLY A 172 -4.10 -16.00 -14.91
N GLU A 173 -4.13 -16.83 -13.87
CA GLU A 173 -5.27 -16.94 -12.95
C GLU A 173 -5.50 -15.62 -12.18
N LEU A 174 -4.42 -14.97 -11.76
CA LEU A 174 -4.47 -13.69 -11.05
C LEU A 174 -5.09 -12.58 -11.90
N ILE A 175 -4.73 -12.52 -13.19
CA ILE A 175 -5.31 -11.57 -14.15
C ILE A 175 -6.78 -11.91 -14.42
N ARG A 176 -7.12 -13.19 -14.64
CA ARG A 176 -8.49 -13.64 -14.90
C ARG A 176 -9.42 -13.29 -13.75
N ASN A 177 -9.01 -13.60 -12.52
CA ASN A 177 -9.78 -13.28 -11.31
C ASN A 177 -10.05 -11.76 -11.19
N ARG A 178 -9.09 -10.91 -11.55
CA ARG A 178 -9.29 -9.45 -11.53
C ARG A 178 -10.27 -8.99 -12.61
N LEU A 179 -10.20 -9.55 -13.81
CA LEU A 179 -11.14 -9.27 -14.89
C LEU A 179 -12.57 -9.69 -14.52
N GLU A 180 -12.74 -10.86 -13.89
CA GLU A 180 -14.04 -11.34 -13.41
C GLU A 180 -14.62 -10.43 -12.31
N MET A 181 -13.82 -10.04 -11.31
CA MET A 181 -14.22 -9.07 -10.28
C MET A 181 -14.71 -7.75 -10.89
N ARG A 182 -14.02 -7.27 -11.92
CA ARG A 182 -14.37 -6.04 -12.63
C ARG A 182 -15.69 -6.19 -13.41
N LYS A 183 -15.88 -7.31 -14.12
CA LYS A 183 -17.12 -7.64 -14.82
C LYS A 183 -18.31 -7.67 -13.86
N ASN A 184 -18.14 -8.31 -12.71
CA ASN A 184 -19.19 -8.41 -11.69
C ASN A 184 -19.56 -7.02 -11.12
N LYS A 185 -18.58 -6.16 -10.86
CA LYS A 185 -18.83 -4.78 -10.41
C LYS A 185 -19.62 -3.96 -11.44
N LEU A 186 -19.28 -4.09 -12.73
CA LEU A 186 -20.00 -3.42 -13.81
C LEU A 186 -21.44 -3.94 -13.95
N ASN A 187 -21.64 -5.25 -13.85
CA ASN A 187 -22.97 -5.85 -13.93
C ASN A 187 -23.87 -5.45 -12.75
N ASN A 188 -23.33 -5.40 -11.54
CA ASN A 188 -24.08 -4.96 -10.36
C ASN A 188 -24.44 -3.47 -10.44
N SER A 189 -23.56 -2.63 -11.01
CA SER A 189 -23.84 -1.21 -11.25
C SER A 189 -24.91 -0.96 -12.32
N LYS A 190 -25.19 -1.93 -13.20
CA LYS A 190 -26.26 -1.84 -14.21
C LYS A 190 -27.61 -2.38 -13.72
N LYS A 191 -27.61 -3.11 -12.60
CA LYS A 191 -28.80 -3.68 -11.97
C LYS A 191 -29.35 -2.83 -10.81
N ALA A 192 -28.59 -1.83 -10.38
CA ALA A 192 -28.97 -0.82 -9.39
C ALA A 192 -29.42 0.45 -10.13
#